data_AF-A0A2D5YW02-F1
#
_entry.id   AF-A0A2D5YW02-F1
#
_cell.length_a   1.000
_cell.length_b   1.000
_cell.length_c   1.000
_cell.angle_alpha   90.00
_cell.angle_beta   90.00
_cell.angle_gamma   90.00
#
_symmetry.space_group_name_H-M   'P 1'
#
loop_
_entity.id
_entity.type
_entity.pdbx_description
1 polymer ?
#
loop_
_entity_poly.entity_id
_entity_poly.type
_entity_poly.pdbx_seq_one_letter_code
_entity_poly.pdbx_strand_id
1 'polypeptide(L)'
;MAVMKPQSARRREVRKNIPRRASAFRAWVSRRDVMWGALYGLVFVVLGGLIVREGRMEPDYRVQQLVDRPVVSRSAFESVSPMRTEQAREDAESRTPAIYRPNVSFLDEMRERLLHLPSTVQSVESLADAEPSLREEFAFTEQALATLKSHLREGEADTQEASAVWRANVEGLISNLVRGRGTYDGRNLRRRAVLIT
;
A
#
# COMPACT_ATOMS: atom_id res chain seq x y z
N MET A 1 -35.38 108.39 -11.66
CA MET A 1 -34.35 108.15 -12.69
C MET A 1 -33.16 107.47 -12.04
N ALA A 2 -33.00 106.16 -12.23
CA ALA A 2 -31.92 105.38 -11.64
C ALA A 2 -30.75 105.31 -12.63
N VAL A 3 -29.61 105.89 -12.26
CA VAL A 3 -28.38 105.90 -13.05
C VAL A 3 -27.69 104.54 -12.90
N MET A 4 -27.73 103.72 -13.94
CA MET A 4 -26.93 102.48 -14.04
C MET A 4 -25.44 102.83 -14.21
N LYS A 5 -24.62 102.45 -13.23
CA LYS A 5 -23.14 102.55 -13.32
C LYS A 5 -22.58 101.38 -14.17
N PRO A 6 -21.64 101.62 -15.09
CA PRO A 6 -21.08 100.59 -15.95
C PRO A 6 -20.13 99.67 -15.15
N GLN A 7 -20.61 98.48 -14.79
CA GLN A 7 -19.91 97.50 -13.95
C GLN A 7 -18.95 96.57 -14.73
N SER A 8 -18.67 96.87 -16.01
CA SER A 8 -18.02 95.93 -16.95
C SER A 8 -16.49 96.07 -17.09
N ALA A 9 -15.91 97.25 -16.80
CA ALA A 9 -14.46 97.45 -16.97
C ALA A 9 -13.63 96.79 -15.86
N ARG A 10 -14.04 96.94 -14.60
CA ARG A 10 -13.30 96.44 -13.43
C ARG A 10 -13.24 94.90 -13.33
N ARG A 11 -14.25 94.20 -13.85
CA ARG A 11 -14.28 92.73 -13.88
C ARG A 11 -13.40 92.11 -14.97
N ARG A 12 -12.99 92.89 -15.99
CA ARG A 12 -12.18 92.40 -17.11
C ARG A 12 -10.68 92.40 -16.78
N GLU A 13 -10.20 93.32 -15.95
CA GLU A 13 -8.80 93.37 -15.51
C GLU A 13 -8.46 92.28 -14.49
N VAL A 14 -9.39 91.90 -13.61
CA VAL A 14 -9.15 90.86 -12.59
C VAL A 14 -8.86 89.47 -13.22
N ARG A 15 -9.33 89.21 -14.45
CA ARG A 15 -9.07 87.93 -15.13
C ARG A 15 -7.69 87.85 -15.81
N LYS A 16 -6.95 88.95 -15.95
CA LYS A 16 -5.58 88.94 -16.50
C LYS A 16 -4.51 88.51 -15.49
N ASN A 17 -4.80 88.61 -14.18
CA ASN A 17 -3.86 88.29 -13.11
C ASN A 17 -4.15 86.96 -12.40
N ILE A 18 -5.04 86.12 -12.93
CA ILE A 18 -5.15 84.74 -12.44
C ILE A 18 -4.00 83.97 -13.08
N PRO A 19 -2.95 83.58 -12.33
CA PRO A 19 -1.90 82.75 -12.89
C PRO A 19 -2.59 81.50 -13.42
N ARG A 20 -2.50 81.28 -14.74
CA ARG A 20 -2.91 80.00 -15.34
C ARG A 20 -2.18 78.94 -14.53
N ARG A 21 -2.94 78.17 -13.73
CA ARG A 21 -2.43 77.07 -12.92
C ARG A 21 -1.87 76.06 -13.92
N ALA A 22 -0.63 76.28 -14.35
CA ALA A 22 0.12 75.37 -15.18
C ALA A 22 -0.04 74.02 -14.48
N SER A 23 -0.64 73.07 -15.20
CA SER A 23 -1.30 71.94 -14.55
C SER A 23 -0.34 71.32 -13.56
N ALA A 24 -0.70 71.34 -12.28
CA ALA A 24 0.16 70.84 -11.21
C ALA A 24 0.63 69.40 -11.50
N PHE A 25 -0.21 68.67 -12.26
CA PHE A 25 0.11 67.39 -12.86
C PHE A 25 1.35 67.41 -13.77
N ARG A 26 1.50 68.37 -14.69
CA ARG A 26 2.65 68.44 -15.59
C ARG A 26 3.94 68.78 -14.86
N ALA A 27 3.88 69.68 -13.88
CA ALA A 27 5.01 70.01 -13.01
C ALA A 27 5.41 68.84 -12.08
N TRP A 28 4.44 67.99 -11.73
CA TRP A 28 4.68 66.78 -10.95
C TRP A 28 5.29 65.65 -11.79
N VAL A 29 4.79 65.43 -13.01
CA VAL A 29 5.35 64.44 -13.95
C VAL A 29 6.78 64.80 -14.40
N SER A 30 7.11 66.10 -14.48
CA SER A 30 8.46 66.56 -14.82
C SER A 30 9.49 66.45 -13.69
N ARG A 31 9.10 65.95 -12.50
CA ARG A 31 10.07 65.71 -11.43
C ARG A 31 10.98 64.55 -11.82
N ARG A 32 12.28 64.74 -11.66
CA ARG A 32 13.32 63.75 -12.01
C ARG A 32 13.05 62.39 -11.37
N ASP A 33 12.60 62.37 -10.12
CA ASP A 33 12.30 61.14 -9.38
C ASP A 33 11.12 60.36 -9.99
N VAL A 34 10.09 61.07 -10.46
CA VAL A 34 8.92 60.47 -11.12
C VAL A 34 9.31 59.90 -12.49
N MET A 35 10.18 60.59 -13.22
CA MET A 35 10.70 60.09 -14.49
C MET A 35 11.49 58.78 -14.33
N TRP A 36 12.37 58.71 -13.32
CA TRP A 36 13.10 57.47 -13.03
C TRP A 36 12.17 56.33 -12.60
N GLY A 37 11.19 56.62 -11.73
CA GLY A 37 10.19 55.63 -11.33
C GLY A 37 9.39 55.08 -12.53
N ALA A 38 8.96 55.96 -13.44
CA ALA A 38 8.26 55.57 -14.65
C ALA A 38 9.14 54.73 -15.59
N LEU A 39 10.42 55.07 -15.72
CA LEU A 39 11.38 54.31 -16.53
C LEU A 39 11.57 52.90 -15.96
N TYR A 40 11.78 52.75 -14.65
CA TYR A 40 11.90 51.44 -14.01
C TYR A 40 10.63 50.60 -14.16
N GLY A 41 9.46 51.22 -13.96
CA GLY A 41 8.18 50.55 -14.17
C GLY A 41 8.01 50.05 -15.60
N LEU A 42 8.38 50.87 -16.59
CA LEU A 42 8.34 50.49 -18.01
C LEU A 42 9.27 49.30 -18.29
N VAL A 43 10.52 49.36 -17.83
CA VAL A 43 11.49 48.27 -18.02
C VAL A 43 11.00 46.98 -17.38
N PHE A 44 10.41 47.06 -16.18
CA PHE A 44 9.84 45.91 -15.50
C PHE A 44 8.69 45.28 -16.29
N VAL A 45 7.77 46.09 -16.81
CA VAL A 45 6.64 45.60 -17.64
C VAL A 45 7.15 44.96 -18.92
N VAL A 46 8.17 45.53 -19.56
CA VAL A 46 8.78 44.95 -20.77
C VAL A 46 9.44 43.61 -20.47
N LEU A 47 10.26 43.53 -19.40
CA LEU A 47 10.92 42.29 -18.99
C LEU A 47 9.91 41.22 -18.59
N GLY A 48 8.92 41.57 -17.77
CA GLY A 48 7.85 40.65 -17.37
C GLY A 48 7.03 40.17 -18.56
N GLY A 49 6.72 41.05 -19.50
CA GLY A 49 6.04 40.70 -20.75
C GLY A 49 6.87 39.74 -21.62
N LEU A 50 8.19 39.95 -21.69
CA LEU A 50 9.10 39.06 -22.41
C LEU A 50 9.13 37.66 -21.77
N ILE A 51 9.21 37.60 -20.44
CA ILE A 51 9.20 36.34 -19.69
C ILE A 51 7.87 35.60 -19.90
N VAL A 52 6.73 36.29 -19.81
CA VAL A 52 5.42 35.68 -20.03
C VAL A 52 5.28 35.19 -21.48
N ARG A 53 5.83 35.93 -22.44
CA ARG A 53 5.83 35.52 -23.85
C ARG A 53 6.63 34.24 -24.08
N GLU A 54 7.81 34.12 -23.48
CA GLU A 54 8.66 32.93 -23.58
C GLU A 54 8.16 31.76 -22.72
N GLY A 55 7.47 32.06 -21.61
CA GLY A 55 6.97 31.08 -20.66
C GLY A 55 5.72 30.32 -21.10
N ARG A 56 5.07 30.71 -22.21
CA ARG A 56 3.95 29.97 -22.79
C ARG A 56 4.46 28.75 -23.55
N MET A 57 4.92 27.74 -22.80
CA MET A 57 4.97 26.37 -23.31
C MET A 57 3.53 25.82 -23.33
N GLU A 58 2.73 26.25 -24.31
CA GLU A 58 1.49 25.53 -24.62
C GLU A 58 1.89 24.15 -25.15
N PRO A 59 1.41 23.04 -24.54
CA PRO A 59 1.57 21.73 -25.13
C PRO A 59 0.81 21.73 -26.47
N ASP A 60 1.54 21.61 -27.58
CA ASP A 60 1.03 21.65 -28.96
C ASP A 60 0.27 20.36 -29.34
N TYR A 61 -0.49 19.80 -28.40
CA TYR A 61 -1.27 18.59 -28.63
C TYR A 61 -2.62 18.68 -27.92
N ARG A 62 -3.68 18.50 -28.70
CA ARG A 62 -5.04 18.33 -28.18
C ARG A 62 -5.28 16.85 -27.85
N VAL A 63 -6.08 16.60 -26.82
CA VAL A 63 -6.53 15.25 -26.47
C VAL A 63 -7.19 14.64 -27.72
N GLN A 64 -6.72 13.47 -28.18
CA GLN A 64 -7.11 12.73 -29.41
C GLN A 64 -6.39 13.07 -30.74
N GLN A 65 -5.36 13.90 -30.74
CA GLN A 65 -4.53 14.07 -31.95
C GLN A 65 -3.49 12.94 -32.07
N LEU A 66 -3.42 12.26 -33.22
CA LEU A 66 -2.34 11.33 -33.52
C LEU A 66 -1.05 12.13 -33.73
N VAL A 67 -0.02 11.84 -32.93
CA VAL A 67 1.27 12.51 -33.02
C VAL A 67 2.22 11.60 -33.82
N ASP A 68 2.55 12.01 -35.06
CA ASP A 68 3.42 11.25 -35.97
C ASP A 68 4.91 11.29 -35.60
N ARG A 69 5.27 12.06 -34.56
CA ARG A 69 6.63 12.15 -34.02
C ARG A 69 6.73 11.53 -32.63
N PRO A 70 7.75 10.70 -32.35
CA PRO A 70 7.91 10.12 -31.02
C PRO A 70 8.18 11.22 -29.98
N VAL A 71 7.27 11.41 -29.03
CA VAL A 71 7.47 12.31 -27.89
C VAL A 71 8.29 11.56 -26.84
N VAL A 72 9.58 11.89 -26.76
CA VAL A 72 10.50 11.28 -25.80
C VAL A 72 10.52 12.13 -24.52
N SER A 73 10.11 11.54 -23.40
CA SER A 73 10.24 12.17 -22.08
C SER A 73 11.71 12.46 -21.78
N ARG A 74 12.03 13.68 -21.33
CA ARG A 74 13.39 14.05 -20.89
C ARG A 74 13.71 13.61 -19.46
N SER A 75 12.73 13.11 -18.71
CA SER A 75 12.96 12.45 -17.44
C SER A 75 13.00 10.94 -17.64
N ALA A 76 13.99 10.30 -17.04
CA ALA A 76 14.05 8.85 -16.96
C ALA A 76 12.84 8.37 -16.17
N PHE A 77 11.87 7.78 -16.88
CA PHE A 77 10.72 7.13 -16.26
C PHE A 77 11.00 5.64 -16.18
N GLU A 78 11.28 5.13 -14.98
CA GLU A 78 11.30 3.70 -14.73
C GLU A 78 9.84 3.21 -14.64
N SER A 79 9.32 2.73 -15.76
CA SER A 79 8.08 1.97 -15.75
C SER A 79 8.37 0.59 -15.16
N VAL A 80 7.86 0.33 -13.96
CA VAL A 80 7.88 -1.01 -13.36
C VAL A 80 7.09 -1.93 -14.28
N SER A 81 7.80 -2.80 -14.99
CA SER A 81 7.16 -3.80 -15.85
C SER A 81 6.57 -4.90 -14.96
N PRO A 82 5.24 -5.07 -14.91
CA PRO A 82 4.62 -6.09 -14.07
C PRO A 82 5.10 -7.50 -14.41
N MET A 83 5.41 -7.74 -15.69
CA MET A 83 5.94 -9.03 -16.16
C MET A 83 7.34 -9.31 -15.60
N ARG A 84 8.22 -8.30 -15.53
CA ARG A 84 9.56 -8.49 -14.94
C ARG A 84 9.49 -8.67 -13.44
N THR A 85 8.56 -8.01 -12.77
CA THR A 85 8.34 -8.18 -11.33
C THR A 85 7.85 -9.59 -11.01
N GLU A 86 6.91 -10.13 -11.80
CA GLU A 86 6.43 -11.50 -11.57
C GLU A 86 7.52 -12.53 -11.85
N GLN A 87 8.28 -12.38 -12.94
CA GLN A 87 9.44 -13.23 -13.22
C GLN A 87 10.49 -13.18 -12.11
N ALA A 88 10.79 -11.99 -11.59
CA ALA A 88 11.71 -11.84 -10.46
C ALA A 88 11.17 -12.49 -9.18
N ARG A 89 9.84 -12.49 -8.98
CA ARG A 89 9.21 -13.16 -7.85
C ARG A 89 9.30 -14.68 -7.97
N GLU A 90 8.99 -15.24 -9.15
CA GLU A 90 9.12 -16.67 -9.43
C GLU A 90 10.58 -17.14 -9.31
N ASP A 91 11.54 -16.34 -9.79
CA ASP A 91 12.97 -16.61 -9.63
C ASP A 91 13.41 -16.56 -8.17
N ALA A 92 12.89 -15.62 -7.36
CA ALA A 92 13.18 -15.55 -5.94
C ALA A 92 12.55 -16.73 -5.18
N GLU A 93 11.31 -17.10 -5.50
CA GLU A 93 10.62 -18.25 -4.92
C GLU A 93 11.33 -19.57 -5.24
N SER A 94 11.81 -19.74 -6.49
CA SER A 94 12.53 -20.95 -6.90
C SER A 94 13.94 -21.06 -6.30
N ARG A 95 14.60 -19.93 -6.00
CA ARG A 95 15.95 -19.90 -5.41
C ARG A 95 15.96 -19.88 -3.89
N THR A 96 14.85 -19.52 -3.24
CA THR A 96 14.77 -19.48 -1.78
C THR A 96 14.68 -20.91 -1.25
N PRO A 97 15.67 -21.41 -0.48
CA PRO A 97 15.54 -22.70 0.16
C PRO A 97 14.33 -22.63 1.11
N ALA A 98 13.42 -23.60 0.99
CA ALA A 98 12.25 -23.69 1.86
C ALA A 98 12.69 -24.11 3.27
N ILE A 99 13.21 -23.15 4.05
CA ILE A 99 13.62 -23.36 5.43
C ILE A 99 12.36 -23.29 6.30
N TYR A 100 11.63 -24.40 6.35
CA TYR A 100 10.57 -24.57 7.35
C TYR A 100 11.22 -24.79 8.72
N ARG A 101 10.98 -23.87 9.64
CA ARG A 101 11.27 -24.08 11.06
C ARG A 101 10.11 -24.89 11.64
N PRO A 102 10.35 -26.07 12.23
CA PRO A 102 9.30 -26.81 12.90
C PRO A 102 8.75 -25.95 14.03
N ASN A 103 7.42 -25.86 14.11
CA ASN A 103 6.76 -25.22 15.22
C ASN A 103 6.82 -26.17 16.41
N VAL A 104 7.87 -26.05 17.22
CA VAL A 104 8.16 -26.99 18.32
C VAL A 104 7.02 -26.99 19.34
N SER A 105 6.45 -25.82 19.65
CA SER A 105 5.34 -25.74 20.61
C SER A 105 4.09 -26.46 20.12
N PHE A 106 3.79 -26.39 18.82
CA PHE A 106 2.68 -27.15 18.23
C PHE A 106 2.93 -28.67 18.26
N LEU A 107 4.16 -29.10 18.00
CA LEU A 107 4.51 -30.52 18.06
C LEU A 107 4.45 -31.08 19.50
N ASP A 108 4.86 -30.27 20.49
CA ASP A 108 4.74 -30.64 21.91
C ASP A 108 3.28 -30.74 22.34
N GLU A 109 2.43 -29.81 21.91
CA GLU A 109 0.98 -29.87 22.15
C GLU A 109 0.35 -31.12 21.51
N MET A 110 0.70 -31.44 20.25
CA MET A 110 0.23 -32.67 19.60
C MET A 110 0.72 -33.92 20.34
N ARG A 111 1.96 -33.92 20.83
CA ARG A 111 2.52 -35.03 21.60
C ARG A 111 1.71 -35.27 22.87
N GLU A 112 1.44 -34.24 23.65
CA GLU A 112 0.63 -34.35 24.88
C GLU A 112 -0.77 -34.88 24.58
N ARG A 113 -1.44 -34.32 23.57
CA ARG A 113 -2.77 -34.78 23.15
C ARG A 113 -2.78 -36.26 22.75
N LEU A 114 -1.80 -36.69 21.95
CA LEU A 114 -1.70 -38.09 21.51
C LEU A 114 -1.38 -39.04 22.66
N LEU A 115 -0.60 -38.60 23.66
CA LEU A 115 -0.31 -39.41 24.85
C LEU A 115 -1.53 -39.62 25.74
N HIS A 116 -2.41 -38.63 25.85
CA HIS A 116 -3.65 -38.71 26.63
C HIS A 116 -4.84 -39.33 25.89
N LEU A 117 -4.72 -39.50 24.56
CA LEU A 117 -5.79 -40.02 23.73
C LEU A 117 -6.36 -41.39 24.20
N PRO A 118 -5.53 -42.40 24.55
CA PRO A 118 -6.06 -43.70 25.00
C PRO A 118 -6.87 -43.58 26.29
N SER A 119 -6.43 -42.75 27.25
CA SER A 119 -7.16 -42.53 28.50
C SER A 119 -8.51 -41.82 28.27
N THR A 120 -8.58 -40.88 27.34
CA THR A 120 -9.83 -40.17 27.02
C THR A 120 -10.87 -41.09 26.39
N VAL A 121 -10.45 -42.09 25.61
CA VAL A 121 -11.33 -43.02 24.90
C VAL A 121 -11.67 -44.26 25.74
N GLN A 122 -11.04 -44.43 26.91
CA GLN A 122 -11.27 -45.59 27.78
C GLN A 122 -12.74 -45.73 28.21
N SER A 123 -13.41 -44.61 28.51
CA SER A 123 -14.81 -44.57 28.97
C SER A 123 -15.84 -44.67 27.84
N VAL A 124 -15.41 -44.61 26.58
CA VAL A 124 -16.30 -44.55 25.42
C VAL A 124 -16.48 -45.95 24.85
N GLU A 125 -17.69 -46.52 24.92
CA GLU A 125 -17.97 -47.87 24.42
C GLU A 125 -18.02 -47.93 22.90
N SER A 126 -18.73 -46.98 22.26
CA SER A 126 -18.91 -46.89 20.81
C SER A 126 -18.54 -45.50 20.27
N LEU A 127 -18.26 -45.38 18.97
CA LEU A 127 -17.98 -44.08 18.35
C LEU A 127 -19.15 -43.09 18.50
N ALA A 128 -20.39 -43.57 18.64
CA ALA A 128 -21.55 -42.74 18.86
C ALA A 128 -21.54 -42.03 20.23
N ASP A 129 -20.90 -42.64 21.23
CA ASP A 129 -20.78 -42.13 22.60
C ASP A 129 -19.56 -41.20 22.77
N ALA A 130 -18.73 -41.08 21.73
CA ALA A 130 -17.57 -40.18 21.74
C ALA A 130 -18.01 -38.71 21.65
N GLU A 131 -17.30 -37.85 22.39
CA GLU A 131 -17.48 -36.41 22.34
C GLU A 131 -17.39 -35.90 20.89
N PRO A 132 -18.31 -35.03 20.42
CA PRO A 132 -18.33 -34.58 19.02
C PRO A 132 -17.01 -33.94 18.55
N SER A 133 -16.36 -33.19 19.44
CA SER A 133 -15.04 -32.56 19.21
C SER A 133 -13.97 -33.60 18.84
N LEU A 134 -13.94 -34.73 19.55
CA LEU A 134 -12.98 -35.81 19.34
C LEU A 134 -13.19 -36.52 17.99
N ARG A 135 -14.45 -36.63 17.55
CA ARG A 135 -14.81 -37.23 16.26
C ARG A 135 -14.42 -36.35 15.08
N GLU A 136 -14.62 -35.04 15.20
CA GLU A 136 -14.27 -34.07 14.16
C GLU A 136 -12.75 -33.89 14.02
N GLU A 137 -12.02 -33.88 15.14
CA GLU A 137 -10.58 -33.61 15.15
C GLU A 137 -9.74 -34.79 14.61
N PHE A 138 -10.08 -36.03 14.98
CA PHE A 138 -9.26 -37.20 14.66
C PHE A 138 -9.86 -38.12 13.59
N ALA A 139 -11.08 -37.84 13.13
CA ALA A 139 -11.79 -38.63 12.11
C ALA A 139 -11.75 -40.16 12.41
N PHE A 140 -12.05 -40.53 13.66
CA PHE A 140 -11.96 -41.92 14.11
C PHE A 140 -12.87 -42.87 13.32
N THR A 141 -12.31 -44.04 13.01
CA THR A 141 -13.09 -45.21 12.59
C THR A 141 -13.27 -46.16 13.78
N GLU A 142 -14.31 -46.99 13.76
CA GLU A 142 -14.52 -48.02 14.81
C GLU A 142 -13.30 -48.95 14.98
N GLN A 143 -12.60 -49.24 13.88
CA GLN A 143 -11.36 -50.02 13.92
C GLN A 143 -10.22 -49.29 14.64
N ALA A 144 -10.11 -47.97 14.47
CA ALA A 144 -9.11 -47.16 15.16
C ALA A 144 -9.40 -47.11 16.66
N LEU A 145 -10.67 -47.02 17.06
CA LEU A 145 -11.10 -47.04 18.45
C LEU A 145 -10.77 -48.38 19.12
N ALA A 146 -11.05 -49.51 18.47
CA ALA A 146 -10.68 -50.83 18.98
C ALA A 146 -9.16 -51.00 19.13
N THR A 147 -8.39 -50.49 18.16
CA THR A 147 -6.91 -50.51 18.20
C THR A 147 -6.38 -49.66 19.35
N LEU A 148 -6.94 -48.46 19.55
CA LEU A 148 -6.55 -47.56 20.63
C LEU A 148 -6.83 -48.19 22.01
N LYS A 149 -7.99 -48.85 22.18
CA LYS A 149 -8.32 -49.60 23.40
C LYS A 149 -7.36 -50.75 23.68
N SER A 150 -6.86 -51.43 22.64
CA SER A 150 -5.86 -52.51 22.81
C SER A 150 -4.51 -52.00 23.36
N HIS A 151 -4.24 -50.70 23.26
CA HIS A 151 -3.05 -50.06 23.79
C HIS A 151 -3.22 -49.47 25.21
N LEU A 152 -4.40 -49.63 25.82
CA LEU A 152 -4.58 -49.44 27.25
C LEU A 152 -3.97 -50.64 27.98
N ARG A 153 -3.23 -50.37 29.06
CA ARG A 153 -2.53 -51.41 29.81
C ARG A 153 -3.53 -52.41 30.39
N GLU A 154 -3.52 -53.64 29.86
CA GLU A 154 -4.26 -54.77 30.41
C GLU A 154 -3.62 -55.14 31.76
N GLY A 155 -4.18 -54.66 32.88
CA GLY A 155 -3.80 -55.15 34.21
C GLY A 155 -3.78 -54.17 35.38
N GLU A 156 -4.04 -52.87 35.21
CA GLU A 156 -4.05 -51.96 36.36
C GLU A 156 -5.06 -50.84 36.14
N ALA A 157 -6.31 -51.10 36.54
CA ALA A 157 -7.47 -50.22 36.38
C ALA A 157 -7.38 -48.86 37.11
N ASP A 158 -6.21 -48.52 37.66
CA ASP A 158 -6.01 -47.35 38.52
C ASP A 158 -4.93 -46.38 37.98
N THR A 159 -4.16 -46.78 36.94
CA THR A 159 -3.22 -45.87 36.27
C THR A 159 -3.75 -45.52 34.88
N GLN A 160 -4.21 -44.27 34.72
CA GLN A 160 -4.66 -43.66 33.46
C GLN A 160 -3.51 -43.43 32.47
N GLU A 161 -2.59 -44.38 32.35
CA GLU A 161 -1.38 -44.23 31.55
C GLU A 161 -1.43 -45.09 30.29
N ALA A 162 -1.07 -44.48 29.15
CA ALA A 162 -0.92 -45.19 27.89
C ALA A 162 0.18 -46.26 27.96
N SER A 163 0.04 -47.36 27.22
CA SER A 163 1.07 -48.42 27.16
C SER A 163 2.44 -47.87 26.72
N ALA A 164 3.52 -48.52 27.17
CA ALA A 164 4.88 -48.18 26.74
C ALA A 164 5.06 -48.23 25.22
N VAL A 165 4.35 -49.17 24.56
CA VAL A 165 4.32 -49.32 23.10
C VAL A 165 3.69 -48.09 22.44
N TRP A 166 2.56 -47.59 22.96
CA TRP A 166 1.92 -46.38 22.44
C TRP A 166 2.82 -45.16 22.57
N ARG A 167 3.41 -44.95 23.76
CA ARG A 167 4.34 -43.83 23.97
C ARG A 167 5.50 -43.89 22.97
N ALA A 168 6.11 -45.06 22.78
CA ALA A 168 7.20 -45.25 21.82
C ALA A 168 6.77 -44.92 20.37
N ASN A 169 5.55 -45.29 19.97
CA ASN A 169 5.00 -44.97 18.65
C ASN A 169 4.80 -43.46 18.48
N VAL A 170 4.28 -42.77 19.49
CA VAL A 170 4.08 -41.30 19.46
C VAL A 170 5.43 -40.58 19.36
N GLU A 171 6.42 -40.96 20.17
CA GLU A 171 7.78 -40.41 20.06
C GLU A 171 8.42 -40.67 18.70
N GLY A 172 8.22 -41.87 18.16
CA GLY A 172 8.64 -42.23 16.80
C GLY A 172 8.03 -41.31 15.76
N LEU A 173 6.72 -41.06 15.85
CA LEU A 173 6.01 -40.16 14.93
C LEU A 173 6.54 -38.72 15.02
N ILE A 174 6.62 -38.14 16.22
CA ILE A 174 7.09 -36.76 16.41
C ILE A 174 8.54 -36.62 15.93
N SER A 175 9.42 -37.57 16.29
CA SER A 175 10.81 -37.54 15.83
C SER A 175 10.93 -37.67 14.31
N ASN A 176 10.07 -38.47 13.67
CA ASN A 176 10.00 -38.57 12.21
C ASN A 176 9.48 -37.28 11.57
N LEU A 177 8.54 -36.56 12.19
CA LEU A 177 8.07 -35.26 11.70
C LEU A 177 9.16 -34.18 11.82
N VAL A 178 9.95 -34.21 12.90
CA VAL A 178 11.08 -33.29 13.10
C VAL A 178 12.22 -33.59 12.13
N ARG A 179 12.53 -34.88 11.88
CA ARG A 179 13.62 -35.33 10.99
C ARG A 179 13.22 -35.37 9.52
N GLY A 180 11.95 -35.55 9.19
CA GLY A 180 11.37 -35.67 7.84
C GLY A 180 11.44 -34.40 7.00
N ARG A 181 12.36 -33.47 7.33
CA ARG A 181 12.85 -32.45 6.41
C ARG A 181 13.79 -33.11 5.41
N GLY A 182 13.25 -33.51 4.27
CA GLY A 182 14.11 -33.96 3.19
C GLY A 182 13.40 -34.46 1.95
N THR A 183 12.43 -33.71 1.41
CA THR A 183 12.00 -33.63 -0.02
C THR A 183 10.50 -33.32 -0.10
N TYR A 184 10.13 -32.07 0.16
CA TYR A 184 8.85 -31.57 -0.30
C TYR A 184 9.03 -31.19 -1.79
N ASP A 185 8.87 -32.16 -2.69
CA ASP A 185 8.86 -31.89 -4.13
C ASP A 185 7.53 -31.21 -4.48
N GLY A 186 7.55 -29.88 -4.60
CA GLY A 186 6.40 -29.04 -4.94
C GLY A 186 5.71 -29.42 -6.27
N ARG A 187 6.28 -30.34 -7.06
CA ARG A 187 5.67 -30.84 -8.30
C ARG A 187 4.45 -31.75 -8.09
N ASN A 188 4.25 -32.31 -6.90
CA ASN A 188 3.15 -33.26 -6.65
C ASN A 188 1.78 -32.60 -6.37
N LEU A 189 1.74 -31.32 -5.97
CA LEU A 189 0.46 -30.64 -5.69
C LEU A 189 -0.28 -30.20 -6.96
N ARG A 190 0.43 -29.89 -8.06
CA ARG A 190 -0.21 -29.55 -9.34
C ARG A 190 -0.87 -30.75 -10.03
N ARG A 191 -0.41 -31.98 -9.82
CA ARG A 191 -1.06 -33.18 -10.40
C ARG A 191 -2.32 -33.61 -9.67
N ARG A 192 -2.47 -33.31 -8.38
CA ARG A 192 -3.69 -33.66 -7.62
C ARG A 192 -4.84 -32.68 -7.81
N ALA A 193 -4.57 -31.41 -8.12
CA ALA A 193 -5.62 -30.43 -8.42
C ALA A 193 -6.33 -30.69 -9.77
N VAL A 194 -5.73 -31.44 -10.69
CA VAL A 194 -6.31 -31.76 -12.01
C VAL A 194 -7.19 -33.02 -11.98
N LEU A 195 -7.24 -33.74 -10.85
CA LEU A 195 -8.04 -34.97 -10.70
C LEU A 195 -9.33 -34.77 -9.88
N ILE A 196 -9.67 -33.53 -9.51
CA ILE A 196 -10.90 -33.19 -8.75
C ILE A 196 -11.75 -32.15 -9.51
N THR A 197 -11.66 -32.14 -10.83
CA THR A 197 -12.58 -31.42 -11.72
C THR A 197 -13.14 -32.37 -12.76
#